data_AF-A0A2G8JGR1-F1
#
_entry.id   AF-A0A2G8JGR1-F1
#
_cell.length_a   1.000
_cell.length_b   1.000
_cell.length_c   1.000
_cell.angle_alpha   90.00
_cell.angle_beta   90.00
_cell.angle_gamma   90.00
#
_symmetry.space_group_name_H-M   'P 1'
#
loop_
_entity.id
_entity.type
_entity.pdbx_description
1 polymer ?
#
loop_
_entity_poly.entity_id
_entity_poly.type
_entity_poly.pdbx_seq_one_letter_code
_entity_poly.pdbx_strand_id
1 'polypeptide(L)'
;MVILFIAIYFKRNQDTELREQLDSVLNSLRKAEHKAKLHPRPRVAIGLGACLDGVIDAVPSLEELNIEPPPEVKHYGSIEGKKELSETFAFFFSKGAAGERYLHDKALFEDVLKLVEKKPSAAWYIGGNAQLWPTD
;
A
#
# COMPACT_ATOMS: atom_id res chain seq x y z
N MET A 1 -4.92 -38.57 35.44
CA MET A 1 -4.69 -37.37 36.27
C MET A 1 -3.25 -36.89 36.22
N VAL A 2 -2.24 -37.70 36.55
CA VAL A 2 -0.81 -37.30 36.55
C VAL A 2 -0.31 -36.74 35.22
N ILE A 3 -0.65 -37.39 34.09
CA ILE A 3 -0.25 -36.92 32.75
C ILE A 3 -0.85 -35.54 32.42
N LEU A 4 -2.07 -35.28 32.87
CA LEU A 4 -2.74 -33.99 32.67
C LEU A 4 -2.04 -32.88 33.46
N PHE A 5 -1.62 -33.17 34.70
CA PHE A 5 -0.85 -32.25 35.53
C PHE A 5 0.53 -31.94 34.93
N ILE A 6 1.21 -32.96 34.39
CA ILE A 6 2.51 -32.78 33.70
C ILE A 6 2.33 -31.90 32.46
N ALA A 7 1.32 -32.17 31.63
CA ALA A 7 1.05 -31.36 30.43
C ALA A 7 0.72 -29.90 30.78
N ILE A 8 -0.08 -29.66 31.83
CA ILE A 8 -0.38 -28.31 32.32
C ILE A 8 0.88 -27.61 32.84
N TYR A 9 1.73 -28.33 33.56
CA TYR A 9 3.00 -27.79 34.07
C TYR A 9 3.96 -27.41 32.94
N PHE A 10 4.16 -28.28 31.94
CA PHE A 10 5.01 -27.98 30.78
C PHE A 10 4.48 -26.81 29.96
N LYS A 11 3.16 -26.75 29.72
CA LYS A 11 2.54 -25.64 28.99
C LYS A 11 2.72 -24.32 29.74
N ARG A 12 2.49 -24.32 31.06
CA ARG A 12 2.68 -23.14 31.91
C ARG A 12 4.15 -22.68 31.95
N ASN A 13 5.11 -23.61 31.90
CA ASN A 13 6.53 -23.27 31.86
C ASN A 13 6.93 -22.64 30.51
N GLN A 14 6.46 -23.21 29.39
CA GLN A 14 6.66 -22.64 28.06
C GLN A 14 6.01 -21.26 27.91
N ASP A 15 4.80 -21.07 28.43
CA ASP A 15 4.11 -19.78 28.43
C ASP A 15 4.87 -18.73 29.26
N THR A 16 5.58 -19.16 30.32
CA THR A 16 6.40 -18.27 31.15
C THR A 16 7.67 -17.86 30.41
N GLU A 17 8.36 -18.81 29.76
CA GLU A 17 9.55 -18.54 28.95
C GLU A 17 9.25 -17.60 27.76
N LEU A 18 8.11 -17.82 27.08
CA LEU A 18 7.63 -16.95 26.00
C LEU A 18 7.38 -15.52 26.50
N ARG A 19 6.79 -15.36 27.69
CA ARG A 19 6.57 -14.04 28.30
C ARG A 19 7.87 -13.36 28.64
N GLU A 20 8.84 -14.07 29.21
CA GLU A 20 10.16 -13.52 29.54
C GLU A 20 10.92 -13.08 28.27
N GLN A 21 10.84 -13.86 27.19
CA GLN A 21 11.42 -13.48 25.90
C GLN A 21 10.74 -12.23 25.32
N LEU A 22 9.40 -12.17 25.35
CA LEU A 22 8.66 -11.00 24.89
C LEU A 22 9.03 -9.75 25.71
N ASP A 23 9.09 -9.86 27.04
CA ASP A 23 9.49 -8.77 27.91
C ASP A 23 10.92 -8.31 27.64
N SER A 24 11.84 -9.25 27.38
CA SER A 24 13.22 -8.94 26.99
C SER A 24 13.30 -8.17 25.68
N VAL A 25 12.54 -8.59 24.65
CA VAL A 25 12.47 -7.90 23.36
C VAL A 25 11.87 -6.50 23.52
N LEU A 26 10.75 -6.37 24.21
CA LEU A 26 10.08 -5.08 24.45
C LEU A 26 10.98 -4.11 25.22
N ASN A 27 11.65 -4.59 26.27
CA ASN A 27 12.58 -3.78 27.05
C ASN A 27 13.80 -3.36 26.23
N SER A 28 14.30 -4.25 25.37
CA SER A 28 15.42 -3.95 24.47
C SER A 28 15.05 -2.90 23.41
N LEU A 29 13.87 -3.03 22.80
CA LEU A 29 13.34 -2.05 21.83
C LEU A 29 13.12 -0.68 22.49
N ARG A 30 12.49 -0.66 23.68
CA ARG A 30 12.30 0.57 24.46
C ARG A 30 13.63 1.23 24.81
N LYS A 31 14.65 0.44 25.19
CA LYS A 31 15.99 0.95 25.48
C LYS A 31 16.65 1.55 24.23
N ALA A 32 16.45 0.95 23.05
CA ALA A 32 16.95 1.48 21.79
C ALA A 32 16.26 2.80 21.42
N GLU A 33 14.94 2.90 21.58
CA GLU A 33 14.17 4.12 21.37
C GLU A 33 14.68 5.26 22.28
N HIS A 34 14.91 4.98 23.56
CA HIS A 34 15.44 5.97 24.49
C HIS A 34 16.86 6.43 24.17
N LYS A 35 17.71 5.57 23.59
CA LYS A 35 19.06 5.95 23.11
C LYS A 35 19.01 6.87 21.89
N ALA A 36 17.97 6.77 21.06
CA ALA A 36 17.80 7.57 19.86
C ALA A 36 17.22 8.98 20.14
N LYS A 37 16.96 9.34 21.40
CA LYS A 37 16.47 10.67 21.76
C LYS A 37 17.54 11.73 21.49
N LEU A 38 17.44 12.37 20.34
CA LEU A 38 18.25 13.52 19.96
C LEU A 38 17.68 14.78 20.63
N HIS A 39 18.48 15.42 21.48
CA HIS A 39 18.17 16.73 22.06
C HIS A 39 19.29 17.73 21.70
N PRO A 40 18.96 18.88 21.07
CA PRO A 40 17.63 19.29 20.59
C PRO A 40 17.16 18.45 19.37
N ARG A 41 15.84 18.41 19.12
CA ARG A 41 15.29 17.76 17.92
C ARG A 41 15.83 18.49 16.67
N PRO A 42 16.39 17.77 15.68
CA PRO A 42 16.88 18.40 14.47
C PRO A 42 15.70 18.97 13.66
N ARG A 43 15.92 20.13 13.03
CA ARG A 43 15.00 20.66 12.02
C ARG A 43 15.33 19.98 10.70
N VAL A 44 14.37 19.26 10.14
CA VAL A 44 14.54 18.53 8.87
C VAL A 44 13.67 19.20 7.82
N ALA A 45 14.27 19.59 6.71
CA ALA A 45 13.54 20.02 5.52
C ALA A 45 13.25 18.78 4.68
N ILE A 46 11.96 18.52 4.45
CA ILE A 46 11.47 17.43 3.60
C ILE A 46 10.69 18.06 2.46
N GLY A 47 10.93 17.63 1.23
CA GLY A 47 10.26 18.17 0.07
C GLY A 47 10.59 17.40 -1.21
N LEU A 48 9.86 17.73 -2.28
CA LEU A 48 9.87 17.08 -3.60
C LEU A 48 9.35 15.64 -3.57
N GLY A 49 8.35 15.32 -4.41
CA GLY A 49 7.77 13.97 -4.49
C GLY A 49 6.62 13.73 -3.50
N ALA A 50 5.61 14.60 -3.56
CA ALA A 50 4.31 14.42 -2.90
C ALA A 50 3.24 14.18 -3.99
N CYS A 51 2.35 13.23 -3.76
CA CYS A 51 1.20 12.96 -4.62
C CYS A 51 -0.05 12.65 -3.79
N LEU A 52 -1.19 12.60 -4.47
CA LEU A 52 -2.45 12.14 -3.90
C LEU A 52 -2.84 10.87 -4.65
N ASP A 53 -2.90 9.75 -3.95
CA ASP A 53 -3.20 8.45 -4.52
C ASP A 53 -4.71 8.21 -4.41
N GLY A 54 -5.36 8.09 -5.56
CA GLY A 54 -6.78 7.75 -5.68
C GLY A 54 -6.95 6.28 -6.03
N VAL A 55 -7.62 5.52 -5.16
CA VAL A 55 -7.87 4.09 -5.36
C VAL A 55 -9.35 3.86 -5.65
N ILE A 56 -9.63 3.20 -6.78
CA ILE A 56 -10.99 2.87 -7.26
C ILE A 56 -11.07 1.44 -7.77
N ASP A 57 -12.27 0.88 -7.81
CA ASP A 57 -12.53 -0.40 -8.48
C ASP A 57 -12.39 -0.24 -9.99
N ALA A 58 -11.41 -0.91 -10.59
CA ALA A 58 -11.00 -0.67 -11.97
C ALA A 58 -12.08 -1.05 -13.00
N VAL A 59 -12.65 -2.25 -12.93
CA VAL A 59 -13.63 -2.76 -13.92
C VAL A 59 -14.84 -1.84 -14.10
N PRO A 60 -15.62 -1.50 -13.05
CA PRO A 60 -16.76 -0.61 -13.21
C PRO A 60 -16.35 0.82 -13.61
N SER A 61 -15.12 1.23 -13.28
CA SER A 61 -14.59 2.54 -13.67
C SER A 61 -14.25 2.61 -15.15
N LEU A 62 -13.68 1.54 -15.71
CA LEU A 62 -13.39 1.44 -17.14
C LEU A 62 -14.69 1.42 -17.97
N GLU A 63 -15.72 0.70 -17.50
CA GLU A 63 -17.04 0.69 -18.13
C GLU A 63 -17.66 2.10 -18.18
N GLU A 64 -17.60 2.86 -17.08
CA GLU A 64 -18.11 4.24 -17.01
C GLU A 64 -17.35 5.21 -17.93
N LEU A 65 -16.06 4.94 -18.20
CA LEU A 65 -15.25 5.67 -19.17
C LEU A 65 -15.48 5.25 -20.63
N ASN A 66 -16.43 4.34 -20.87
CA ASN A 66 -16.68 3.71 -22.16
C ASN A 66 -15.41 3.02 -22.72
N ILE A 67 -14.70 2.30 -21.84
CA ILE A 67 -13.55 1.49 -22.20
C ILE A 67 -13.97 0.03 -22.15
N GLU A 68 -14.12 -0.57 -23.32
CA GLU A 68 -14.51 -1.97 -23.43
C GLU A 68 -13.32 -2.92 -23.21
N PRO A 69 -13.58 -4.15 -22.75
CA PRO A 69 -12.58 -5.21 -22.72
C PRO A 69 -11.96 -5.42 -24.10
N PRO A 70 -10.63 -5.57 -24.20
CA PRO A 70 -9.99 -5.63 -25.50
C PRO A 70 -10.10 -7.05 -26.09
N PRO A 71 -10.18 -7.19 -27.43
CA PRO A 71 -10.20 -8.50 -28.08
C PRO A 71 -8.85 -9.21 -28.00
N GLU A 72 -7.76 -8.44 -27.88
CA GLU A 72 -6.40 -8.94 -27.75
C GLU A 72 -5.74 -8.31 -26.51
N VAL A 73 -4.88 -9.08 -25.85
CA VAL A 73 -4.18 -8.64 -24.65
C VAL A 73 -2.74 -8.29 -25.03
N LYS A 74 -2.38 -7.01 -24.91
CA LYS A 74 -1.04 -6.51 -25.25
C LYS A 74 -0.52 -5.55 -24.20
N HIS A 75 0.77 -5.68 -23.90
CA HIS A 75 1.48 -4.82 -22.96
C HIS A 75 2.20 -3.68 -23.70
N TYR A 76 2.04 -2.45 -23.18
CA TYR A 76 2.72 -1.25 -23.67
C TYR A 76 3.60 -0.62 -22.59
N GLY A 77 4.71 0.01 -22.99
CA GLY A 77 5.64 0.68 -22.08
C GLY A 77 5.07 1.97 -21.48
N SER A 78 4.21 2.64 -22.23
CA SER A 78 3.42 3.81 -21.85
C SER A 78 2.02 3.69 -22.48
N ILE A 79 1.10 4.55 -22.09
CA ILE A 79 -0.28 4.53 -22.56
C ILE A 79 -0.58 5.83 -23.30
N GLU A 80 -0.92 5.74 -24.58
CA GLU A 80 -1.26 6.88 -25.44
C GLU A 80 -2.78 7.12 -25.56
N GLY A 81 -3.62 6.23 -25.00
CA GLY A 81 -5.07 6.40 -25.01
C GLY A 81 -5.87 5.20 -24.49
N LYS A 82 -7.19 5.24 -24.69
CA LYS A 82 -8.14 4.26 -24.11
C LYS A 82 -7.87 2.82 -24.52
N LYS A 83 -7.53 2.57 -25.79
CA LYS A 83 -7.25 1.23 -26.30
C LYS A 83 -6.05 0.61 -25.57
N GLU A 84 -4.94 1.34 -25.49
CA GLU A 84 -3.73 0.85 -24.83
C GLU A 84 -3.90 0.72 -23.32
N LEU A 85 -4.72 1.59 -22.70
CA LEU A 85 -5.12 1.45 -21.30
C LEU A 85 -5.86 0.13 -21.07
N SER A 86 -6.84 -0.19 -21.92
CA SER A 86 -7.62 -1.43 -21.84
C SER A 86 -6.74 -2.66 -22.03
N GLU A 87 -5.92 -2.69 -23.09
CA GLU A 87 -5.02 -3.79 -23.41
C GLU A 87 -3.98 -4.03 -22.30
N THR A 88 -3.39 -2.94 -21.79
CA THR A 88 -2.37 -3.02 -20.72
C THR A 88 -2.98 -3.43 -19.40
N PHE A 89 -4.15 -2.88 -19.04
CA PHE A 89 -4.86 -3.28 -17.83
C PHE A 89 -5.22 -4.77 -17.89
N ALA A 90 -5.80 -5.23 -18.99
CA ALA A 90 -6.16 -6.64 -19.19
C ALA A 90 -4.93 -7.57 -19.08
N PHE A 91 -3.77 -7.14 -19.59
CA PHE A 91 -2.52 -7.92 -19.50
C PHE A 91 -2.05 -8.16 -18.07
N PHE A 92 -2.11 -7.13 -17.22
CA PHE A 92 -1.72 -7.24 -15.81
C PHE A 92 -2.79 -7.97 -15.00
N PHE A 93 -4.05 -7.63 -15.24
CA PHE A 93 -5.21 -8.22 -14.56
C PHE A 93 -5.29 -9.74 -14.80
N SER A 94 -5.11 -10.20 -16.04
CA SER A 94 -5.16 -11.63 -16.38
C SER A 94 -4.04 -12.45 -15.73
N LYS A 95 -2.96 -11.80 -15.30
CA LYS A 95 -1.79 -12.42 -14.66
C LYS A 95 -1.78 -12.26 -13.15
N GLY A 96 -2.69 -11.48 -12.58
CA GLY A 96 -2.63 -11.07 -11.18
C GLY A 96 -1.32 -10.34 -10.84
N ALA A 97 -0.74 -9.64 -11.81
CA ALA A 97 0.55 -8.98 -11.66
C ALA A 97 0.37 -7.46 -11.46
N ALA A 98 1.20 -6.87 -10.62
CA ALA A 98 1.23 -5.42 -10.46
C ALA A 98 1.89 -4.74 -11.68
N GLY A 99 1.41 -3.55 -12.02
CA GLY A 99 1.96 -2.74 -13.10
C GLY A 99 1.65 -1.26 -12.90
N GLU A 100 2.60 -0.41 -13.26
CA GLU A 100 2.47 1.05 -13.24
C GLU A 100 2.90 1.60 -14.60
N ARG A 101 2.10 2.48 -15.21
CA ARG A 101 2.38 3.04 -16.53
C ARG A 101 2.06 4.51 -16.58
N TYR A 102 2.88 5.24 -17.34
CA TYR A 102 2.63 6.63 -17.64
C TYR A 102 1.53 6.75 -18.70
N LEU A 103 0.55 7.62 -18.45
CA LEU A 103 -0.53 7.96 -19.38
C LEU A 103 -0.23 9.31 -20.05
N HIS A 104 0.04 9.29 -21.35
CA HIS A 104 0.34 10.49 -22.15
C HIS A 104 -0.90 11.30 -22.51
N ASP A 105 -2.04 10.63 -22.72
CA ASP A 105 -3.30 11.30 -23.04
C ASP A 105 -3.84 12.07 -21.83
N LYS A 106 -3.60 13.38 -21.85
CA LYS A 106 -4.00 14.29 -20.79
C LYS A 106 -5.53 14.35 -20.62
N ALA A 107 -6.29 14.28 -21.71
CA ALA A 107 -7.75 14.35 -21.63
C ALA A 107 -8.32 13.10 -20.97
N LEU A 108 -7.80 11.92 -21.35
CA LEU A 108 -8.14 10.67 -20.69
C LEU A 108 -7.74 10.67 -19.21
N PHE A 109 -6.57 11.19 -18.88
CA PHE A 109 -6.12 11.32 -17.49
C PHE A 109 -7.06 12.21 -16.67
N GLU A 110 -7.45 13.37 -17.20
CA GLU A 110 -8.41 14.27 -16.55
C GLU A 110 -9.79 13.62 -16.35
N ASP A 111 -10.25 12.81 -17.31
CA ASP A 111 -11.51 12.09 -17.19
C ASP A 111 -11.46 11.00 -16.12
N VAL A 112 -10.33 10.29 -16.00
CA VAL A 112 -10.08 9.35 -14.89
C VAL A 112 -10.09 10.09 -13.55
N LEU A 113 -9.42 11.25 -13.44
CA LEU A 113 -9.41 12.03 -12.19
C LEU A 113 -10.82 12.47 -11.78
N LYS A 114 -11.61 13.03 -12.70
CA LYS A 114 -12.99 13.42 -12.43
C LYS A 114 -13.84 12.24 -11.97
N LEU A 115 -13.58 11.06 -12.51
CA LEU A 115 -14.28 9.84 -12.11
C LEU A 115 -13.92 9.44 -10.67
N VAL A 116 -12.63 9.44 -10.33
CA VAL A 116 -12.16 9.15 -8.97
C VAL A 116 -12.77 10.12 -7.97
N GLU A 117 -12.76 11.42 -8.25
CA GLU A 117 -13.33 12.45 -7.37
C GLU A 117 -14.84 12.29 -7.14
N LYS A 118 -15.57 11.80 -8.14
CA LYS A 118 -17.02 11.62 -8.05
C LYS A 118 -17.43 10.33 -7.35
N LYS A 119 -16.57 9.30 -7.34
CA LYS A 119 -16.93 7.99 -6.77
C LYS A 119 -16.91 8.05 -5.23
N PRO A 120 -18.04 7.79 -4.55
CA PRO A 120 -18.07 7.72 -3.09
C PRO A 120 -17.21 6.58 -2.52
N SER A 121 -16.95 5.53 -3.33
CA SER A 121 -16.09 4.41 -2.97
C SER A 121 -14.59 4.69 -3.18
N ALA A 122 -14.23 5.84 -3.76
CA ALA A 122 -12.83 6.19 -3.94
C ALA A 122 -12.16 6.42 -2.58
N ALA A 123 -11.04 5.75 -2.37
CA ALA A 123 -10.20 5.96 -1.20
C ALA A 123 -9.02 6.86 -1.58
N TRP A 124 -8.82 7.93 -0.81
CA TRP A 124 -7.76 8.90 -1.02
C TRP A 124 -6.67 8.74 0.02
N TYR A 125 -5.42 8.70 -0.44
CA TYR A 125 -4.25 8.58 0.40
C TYR A 125 -3.21 9.64 0.04
N ILE A 126 -2.52 10.15 1.05
CA ILE A 126 -1.33 10.96 0.82
C ILE A 126 -0.22 10.01 0.36
N GLY A 127 0.24 10.21 -0.87
CA GLY A 127 1.30 9.44 -1.49
C GLY A 127 2.60 10.23 -1.59
N GLY A 128 3.64 9.54 -2.07
CA GLY A 128 4.95 10.12 -2.30
C GLY A 128 5.86 10.11 -1.08
N ASN A 129 7.12 9.75 -1.31
CA ASN A 129 8.08 9.45 -0.25
C ASN A 129 8.36 10.66 0.67
N ALA A 130 8.25 11.89 0.17
CA ALA A 130 8.48 13.09 0.97
C ALA A 130 7.31 13.37 1.93
N GLN A 131 6.09 13.02 1.55
CA GLN A 131 4.90 13.32 2.34
C GLN A 131 4.56 12.20 3.34
N LEU A 132 5.03 10.98 3.10
CA LEU A 132 4.88 9.82 3.99
C LEU A 132 5.78 9.87 5.23
N TRP A 133 6.70 10.84 5.31
CA TRP A 133 7.44 11.10 6.55
C TRP A 133 6.56 11.95 7.47
N PRO A 134 6.09 11.40 8.60
CA PRO A 134 5.32 12.20 9.54
C PRO A 134 6.25 13.22 10.17
N THR A 135 5.95 14.50 9.96
CA THR A 135 6.32 15.52 10.93
C THR A 135 5.27 15.46 12.03
N ASP A 136 5.68 15.03 13.22
CA ASP A 136 4.93 14.99 14.49
C ASP A 136 3.62 15.81 14.55
#